data_AF-A0A3C1A409-F1
#
_entry.id   AF-A0A3C1A409-F1
#
_cell.length_a   1.000
_cell.length_b   1.000
_cell.length_c   1.000
_cell.angle_alpha   90.00
_cell.angle_beta   90.00
_cell.angle_gamma   90.00
#
_symmetry.space_group_name_H-M   'P 1'
#
loop_
_entity.id
_entity.type
_entity.pdbx_description
1 polymer ?
#
loop_
_entity_poly.entity_id
_entity_poly.type
_entity_poly.pdbx_seq_one_letter_code
_entity_poly.pdbx_strand_id
1 'polypeptide(L)' 'MATVELRPGESQEELLKRFRKRVMESGILSTRRKKRWFVSKGEKRRQAKDKAIRRARRREARRRSQGDSRRRGARKR' A
#
# COMPACT_ATOMS: atom_id res chain seq x y z
N MET A 1 -18.17 -6.07 -9.41
CA MET A 1 -17.11 -6.92 -9.98
C MET A 1 -16.24 -6.05 -10.87
N ALA A 2 -14.95 -6.36 -11.03
CA ALA A 2 -14.10 -5.66 -11.99
C ALA A 2 -14.17 -6.40 -13.33
N THR A 3 -14.62 -5.72 -14.38
CA THR A 3 -14.66 -6.23 -15.76
C THR A 3 -13.87 -5.30 -16.67
N VAL A 4 -13.30 -5.84 -17.75
CA VAL A 4 -12.65 -5.07 -18.82
C VAL A 4 -13.03 -5.67 -20.17
N GLU A 5 -13.20 -4.81 -21.16
CA GLU A 5 -13.43 -5.20 -22.55
C GLU A 5 -12.16 -4.94 -23.37
N LEU A 6 -11.92 -5.83 -24.34
CA LEU A 6 -10.82 -5.76 -25.28
C LEU A 6 -11.03 -4.58 -26.23
N ARG A 7 -10.01 -3.73 -26.37
CA ARG A 7 -10.04 -2.61 -27.31
C ARG A 7 -9.49 -3.02 -28.68
N PRO A 8 -9.92 -2.38 -29.78
CA PRO A 8 -9.32 -2.59 -31.09
C PRO A 8 -7.81 -2.30 -31.07
N GLY A 9 -7.01 -3.22 -31.60
CA GLY A 9 -5.55 -3.10 -31.64
C GLY A 9 -4.82 -3.33 -30.31
N GLU A 10 -5.54 -3.70 -29.24
CA GLU A 10 -4.93 -4.01 -27.94
C GLU A 10 -4.37 -5.44 -27.91
N SER A 11 -3.16 -5.58 -27.35
CA SER A 11 -2.59 -6.91 -27.11
C SER A 11 -3.20 -7.57 -25.86
N GLN A 12 -3.19 -8.90 -25.81
CA GLN A 12 -3.73 -9.65 -24.66
C GLN A 12 -3.02 -9.29 -23.34
N GLU A 13 -1.72 -8.97 -23.38
CA GLU A 13 -0.97 -8.55 -22.20
C GLU A 13 -1.43 -7.19 -21.65
N GLU A 14 -1.73 -6.25 -22.53
CA GLU A 14 -2.23 -4.92 -22.16
C GLU A 14 -3.62 -5.01 -21.52
N LEU A 15 -4.48 -5.86 -22.07
CA LEU A 15 -5.78 -6.18 -21.48
C LEU A 15 -5.62 -6.72 -20.05
N LEU A 16 -4.70 -7.67 -19.84
CA LEU A 16 -4.43 -8.23 -18.51
C LEU A 16 -3.87 -7.19 -17.53
N LYS A 17 -3.00 -6.29 -17.98
CA LYS A 17 -2.48 -5.19 -17.15
C LYS A 17 -3.62 -4.29 -16.68
N ARG A 18 -4.54 -3.90 -17.57
CA ARG A 18 -5.73 -3.11 -17.22
C ARG A 18 -6.66 -3.85 -16.28
N PHE A 19 -6.93 -5.13 -16.54
CA PHE A 19 -7.74 -5.95 -15.64
C PHE A 19 -7.17 -5.98 -14.22
N ARG A 20 -5.86 -6.26 -14.08
CA ARG A 20 -5.18 -6.25 -12.78
C ARG A 20 -5.32 -4.90 -12.10
N LYS A 21 -5.12 -3.79 -12.83
CA LYS A 21 -5.32 -2.43 -12.29
C LYS A 21 -6.75 -2.24 -11.78
N ARG A 22 -7.76 -2.62 -12.57
CA ARG A 22 -9.17 -2.48 -12.20
C ARG A 22 -9.54 -3.34 -10.99
N VAL A 23 -9.01 -4.56 -10.90
CA VAL A 23 -9.18 -5.45 -9.73
C VAL A 23 -8.55 -4.82 -8.48
N MET A 24 -7.34 -4.26 -8.60
CA MET A 24 -6.67 -3.58 -7.49
C MET A 24 -7.45 -2.34 -7.03
N GLU A 25 -7.92 -1.50 -7.95
CA GLU A 25 -8.75 -0.32 -7.66
C GLU A 25 -10.06 -0.71 -6.95
N SER A 26 -10.73 -1.77 -7.42
CA SER A 26 -11.96 -2.25 -6.78
C SER A 26 -11.74 -2.78 -5.36
N GLY A 27 -10.50 -3.14 -5.01
CA GLY A 27 -10.13 -3.65 -3.70
C GLY A 27 -10.80 -4.98 -3.30
N ILE A 28 -11.53 -5.65 -4.21
CA ILE A 28 -12.37 -6.81 -3.91
C ILE A 28 -11.61 -7.96 -3.22
N LEU A 29 -10.40 -8.27 -3.73
CA LEU A 29 -9.54 -9.31 -3.17
C LEU A 29 -9.04 -8.93 -1.76
N SER A 30 -8.72 -7.65 -1.55
CA SER A 30 -8.27 -7.15 -0.25
C SER A 30 -9.38 -7.24 0.79
N THR A 31 -10.62 -6.95 0.40
CA THR A 31 -11.80 -7.02 1.26
C THR A 31 -12.14 -8.46 1.61
N ARG A 32 -12.18 -9.36 0.63
CA ARG A 32 -12.34 -10.82 0.84
C ARG A 32 -11.29 -11.35 1.82
N ARG A 33 -10.01 -11.02 1.60
CA ARG A 33 -8.92 -11.45 2.50
C ARG A 33 -9.10 -10.94 3.93
N LYS A 34 -9.48 -9.67 4.12
CA LYS A 34 -9.75 -9.10 5.45
C LYS A 34 -10.96 -9.74 6.15
N LYS A 35 -11.95 -10.18 5.37
CA LYS A 35 -13.17 -10.84 5.86
C LYS A 35 -13.04 -12.37 5.95
N ARG A 36 -11.90 -12.96 5.56
CA ARG A 36 -11.70 -14.42 5.48
C ARG A 36 -11.86 -15.10 6.84
N TRP A 37 -11.43 -14.45 7.90
CA TRP A 37 -11.47 -14.97 9.26
C TRP A 37 -12.17 -13.99 10.19
N PHE A 38 -12.85 -14.51 11.20
CA PHE A 38 -13.39 -13.67 12.25
C PHE A 38 -12.25 -13.02 13.04
N VAL A 39 -12.36 -11.71 13.25
CA VAL A 39 -11.44 -10.94 14.08
C VAL A 39 -12.28 -10.09 15.02
N SER A 40 -12.08 -10.29 16.33
CA SER A 40 -12.82 -9.57 17.37
C SER A 40 -12.61 -8.05 17.30
N LYS A 41 -13.52 -7.28 17.90
CA LYS A 41 -13.39 -5.81 17.97
C LYS A 41 -12.10 -5.39 18.68
N GLY A 42 -11.71 -6.10 19.74
CA GLY A 42 -10.48 -5.85 20.49
C GLY A 42 -9.23 -6.09 19.66
N GLU A 43 -9.19 -7.19 18.90
CA GLU A 43 -8.05 -7.53 18.05
C GLU A 43 -7.90 -6.53 16.89
N LYS A 44 -9.00 -6.09 16.28
CA LYS A 44 -8.97 -4.99 15.28
C LYS A 44 -8.39 -3.69 15.87
N ARG A 45 -8.77 -3.33 17.11
CA ARG A 45 -8.24 -2.15 17.81
C ARG A 45 -6.75 -2.28 18.10
N ARG A 46 -6.31 -3.45 18.58
CA ARG A 46 -4.90 -3.76 18.84
C ARG A 46 -4.04 -3.62 17.57
N GLN A 47 -4.47 -4.25 16.47
CA GLN A 47 -3.77 -4.14 15.18
C GLN A 47 -3.69 -2.70 14.66
N ALA A 48 -4.76 -1.91 14.83
CA ALA A 48 -4.78 -0.50 14.45
C ALA A 48 -3.79 0.34 15.27
N LYS A 49 -3.75 0.15 16.60
CA LYS A 49 -2.80 0.81 17.52
C LYS A 49 -1.36 0.49 17.14
N ASP A 50 -1.03 -0.79 16.97
CA ASP A 50 0.33 -1.20 16.61
C ASP A 50 0.75 -0.65 15.24
N LYS A 51 -0.16 -0.64 14.28
CA LYS A 51 0.10 -0.07 12.94
C LYS A 51 0.34 1.44 13.03
N ALA A 52 -0.39 2.17 13.88
CA ALA A 52 -0.18 3.59 14.10
C ALA A 52 1.20 3.87 14.73
N ILE A 53 1.57 3.13 15.78
CA ILE A 53 2.89 3.25 16.44
C ILE A 53 4.01 2.95 15.43
N ARG A 54 3.92 1.85 14.67
CA ARG A 54 4.90 1.51 13.63
C ARG A 54 5.03 2.62 12.57
N ARG A 55 3.91 3.22 12.15
CA ARG A 55 3.90 4.34 11.19
C ARG A 55 4.55 5.60 11.76
N ALA A 56 4.34 5.91 13.04
CA ALA A 56 4.96 7.04 13.71
C ALA A 56 6.48 6.86 13.81
N ARG A 57 6.93 5.70 14.32
CA ARG A 57 8.36 5.35 14.40
C ARG A 57 9.06 5.42 13.04
N ARG A 58 8.42 4.90 11.98
CA ARG A 58 8.96 4.97 10.61
C ARG A 58 9.08 6.42 10.09
N ARG A 59 8.11 7.29 10.41
CA ARG A 59 8.17 8.71 10.03
C ARG A 59 9.31 9.43 10.74
N GLU A 60 9.51 9.16 12.02
CA GLU A 60 10.61 9.72 12.80
C GLU A 60 11.97 9.27 12.27
N ALA A 61 12.15 7.96 12.01
CA ALA A 61 13.38 7.44 11.44
C ALA A 61 13.73 8.09 10.09
N ARG A 62 12.73 8.28 9.21
CA ARG A 62 12.90 8.98 7.92
C ARG A 62 13.31 10.45 8.09
N ARG A 63 12.73 11.15 9.07
CA ARG A 63 13.12 12.55 9.37
C ARG A 63 14.57 12.62 9.86
N ARG A 64 14.98 11.70 10.73
CA ARG A 64 16.37 11.62 11.24
C ARG A 64 17.37 11.34 10.10
N SER A 65 17.08 10.40 9.20
CA SER A 65 17.98 10.08 8.07
C SER A 65 18.05 11.21 7.03
N GLN A 66 16.93 11.91 6.77
CA GLN A 66 16.93 13.11 5.92
C GLN A 66 17.71 14.27 6.55
N GLY A 67 17.69 14.41 7.89
CA GLY A 67 18.50 15.40 8.61
C GLY A 67 19.99 15.09 8.56
N ASP A 68 20.38 13.82 8.72
CA ASP A 68 21.80 13.40 8.69
C ASP A 68 22.41 13.56 7.29
N SER A 69 21.69 13.16 6.24
CA SER A 69 22.15 13.38 4.85
C SER A 69 22.38 14.86 4.51
N ARG A 70 21.50 15.76 4.98
CA ARG A 70 21.69 17.23 4.84
C ARG A 70 22.90 17.74 5.62
N ARG A 71 23.12 17.26 6.84
CA ARG A 71 24.27 17.66 7.68
C ARG A 71 25.61 17.19 7.11
N ARG A 72 25.67 15.97 6.57
CA ARG A 72 26.89 15.43 5.92
C ARG A 72 27.26 16.16 4.63
N GLY A 73 26.28 16.60 3.84
CA GLY A 73 26.52 17.41 2.65
C GLY A 73 27.05 18.82 2.95
N ALA A 74 26.65 19.42 4.08
CA ALA A 74 27.11 20.74 4.49
C ALA A 74 28.54 20.77 5.04
N ARG A 75 29.04 19.67 5.61
CA ARG A 75 30.42 19.56 6.14
C ARG A 75 31.49 19.28 5.08
N LYS A 76 31.09 18.95 3.84
CA LYS A 76 32.00 18.69 2.71
C LYS A 76 32.22 19.90 1.79
N ARG A 77 31.81 21.10 2.23
CA ARG A 77 32.00 22.37 1.52
C ARG A 77 32.94 23.27 2.30
#